data_AF-A0A0K8UB81-F1
#
_entry.id   AF-A0A0K8UB81-F1
#
_cell.length_a   1.000
_cell.length_b   1.000
_cell.length_c   1.000
_cell.angle_alpha   90.00
_cell.angle_beta   90.00
_cell.angle_gamma   90.00
#
_symmetry.space_group_name_H-M   'P 1'
#
loop_
_entity.id
_entity.type
_entity.pdbx_description
1 polymer ?
#
loop_
_entity_poly.entity_id
_entity_poly.type
_entity_poly.pdbx_seq_one_letter_code
_entity_poly.pdbx_strand_id
1 'polypeptide(L)'
;NVLASVNLDAEFEDGKIQNLSYMIKLPIDAVQELMANSHNIFDTESVMYKDVIPEMENMYRDAGVDVIFGTKYYDLKTPSKFGVVLMDDLRPHGFKNVNRLQGFDMEHTKAALKKLAQWHAASAVRVETKGQYPKIVSDGVYTEDFLKLMEEKGESSTALYMECVRTYKDHEEYYDSLKRNQENFADEFRPLLKIDPNEFNVLNHGDFWA
;
A
#
# COMPACT_ATOMS: atom_id res chain seq x y z
N ASN A 1 1.32 3.20 -11.31
CA ASN A 1 -0.14 3.45 -11.46
C ASN A 1 -0.37 4.93 -11.67
N VAL A 2 -1.40 5.30 -12.41
CA VAL A 2 -1.85 6.68 -12.59
C VAL A 2 -3.09 6.89 -11.71
N LEU A 3 -3.14 7.98 -10.96
CA LEU A 3 -4.30 8.36 -10.17
C LEU A 3 -5.00 9.53 -10.84
N ALA A 4 -6.31 9.43 -11.06
CA ALA A 4 -7.11 10.47 -11.69
C ALA A 4 -8.40 10.71 -10.90
N SER A 5 -8.92 11.94 -10.95
CA SER A 5 -10.23 12.26 -10.41
C SER A 5 -11.32 12.11 -11.46
N VAL A 6 -12.44 11.51 -11.08
CA VAL A 6 -13.64 11.37 -11.92
C VAL A 6 -14.76 12.15 -11.25
N ASN A 7 -15.22 13.22 -11.90
CA ASN A 7 -16.34 14.03 -11.44
C ASN A 7 -17.51 13.86 -12.40
N LEU A 8 -18.70 13.59 -11.86
CA LEU A 8 -19.91 13.31 -12.62
C LEU A 8 -21.06 14.15 -12.06
N ASP A 9 -21.83 14.79 -12.92
CA ASP A 9 -23.14 15.31 -12.55
C ASP A 9 -24.18 14.26 -12.93
N ALA A 10 -24.79 13.64 -11.91
CA ALA A 10 -25.77 12.58 -12.08
C ALA A 10 -27.17 13.09 -11.77
N GLU A 11 -28.10 12.93 -12.71
CA GLU A 11 -29.53 13.12 -12.48
C GLU A 11 -30.14 11.79 -12.01
N PHE A 12 -30.75 11.81 -10.82
CA PHE A 12 -31.42 10.65 -10.23
C PHE A 12 -32.85 10.53 -10.75
N GLU A 13 -33.49 9.37 -10.56
CA GLU A 13 -34.86 9.12 -11.01
C GLU A 13 -35.89 10.10 -10.41
N ASP A 14 -35.57 10.76 -9.29
CA ASP A 14 -36.39 11.79 -8.66
C ASP A 14 -36.15 13.21 -9.22
N GLY A 15 -35.34 13.33 -10.27
CA GLY A 15 -34.97 14.59 -10.94
C GLY A 15 -33.93 15.43 -10.17
N LYS A 16 -33.39 14.93 -9.04
CA LYS A 16 -32.31 15.63 -8.34
C LYS A 16 -31.00 15.43 -9.08
N ILE A 17 -30.24 16.52 -9.23
CA ILE A 17 -28.87 16.48 -9.73
C ILE A 17 -27.92 16.43 -8.53
N GLN A 18 -27.02 15.44 -8.50
CA GLN A 18 -25.94 15.35 -7.53
C GLN A 18 -24.59 15.34 -8.24
N ASN A 19 -23.64 16.10 -7.72
CA ASN A 19 -22.25 15.97 -8.09
C ASN A 19 -21.64 14.78 -7.33
N LEU A 20 -21.10 13.82 -8.08
CA LEU A 20 -20.40 12.65 -7.57
C LEU A 20 -18.91 12.80 -7.89
N SER A 21 -18.06 12.52 -6.90
CA SER A 21 -16.62 12.67 -7.04
C SER A 21 -15.91 11.41 -6.57
N TYR A 22 -15.07 10.87 -7.44
CA TYR A 22 -14.35 9.62 -7.23
C TYR A 22 -12.87 9.79 -7.59
N MET A 23 -12.05 8.91 -7.02
CA MET A 23 -10.66 8.72 -7.40
C MET A 23 -10.51 7.37 -8.08
N ILE A 24 -9.94 7.35 -9.29
CA ILE A 24 -9.64 6.13 -10.04
C ILE A 24 -8.13 5.93 -10.11
N LYS A 25 -7.68 4.72 -9.74
CA LYS A 25 -6.31 4.27 -9.89
C LYS A 25 -6.23 3.31 -11.07
N LEU A 26 -5.46 3.71 -12.08
CA LEU A 26 -5.24 2.97 -13.31
C LEU A 26 -3.87 2.27 -13.25
N PRO A 27 -3.81 0.96 -13.51
CA PRO A 27 -2.55 0.27 -13.67
C PRO A 27 -1.79 0.82 -14.88
N ILE A 28 -0.46 0.80 -14.81
CA ILE A 28 0.40 1.06 -15.98
C ILE A 28 0.84 -0.31 -16.49
N ASP A 29 0.36 -0.72 -17.65
CA ASP A 29 0.54 -2.09 -18.16
C ASP A 29 2.00 -2.52 -18.18
N ALA A 30 2.92 -1.71 -18.70
CA ALA A 30 4.34 -2.06 -18.74
C ALA A 30 4.95 -2.31 -17.35
N VAL A 31 4.49 -1.57 -16.33
CA VAL A 31 4.93 -1.74 -14.94
C VAL A 31 4.30 -3.00 -14.34
N GLN A 32 3.02 -3.24 -14.60
CA GLN A 32 2.34 -4.44 -14.13
C GLN A 32 2.89 -5.69 -14.80
N GLU A 33 3.22 -5.68 -16.09
CA GLU A 33 3.83 -6.80 -16.80
C GLU A 33 5.24 -7.11 -16.29
N LEU A 34 6.01 -6.07 -15.98
CA LEU A 34 7.31 -6.24 -15.33
C LEU A 34 7.18 -6.92 -13.96
N MET A 35 6.15 -6.55 -13.19
CA MET A 35 5.91 -7.09 -11.84
C MET A 35 5.08 -8.37 -11.82
N ALA A 36 4.34 -8.70 -12.89
CA ALA A 36 3.40 -9.82 -12.95
C ALA A 36 4.08 -11.18 -12.71
N ASN A 37 5.37 -11.29 -13.01
CA ASN A 37 6.17 -12.49 -12.75
C ASN A 37 6.59 -12.63 -11.27
N SER A 38 6.37 -11.61 -10.43
CA SER A 38 6.86 -11.54 -9.05
C SER A 38 5.76 -11.27 -8.02
N HIS A 39 4.85 -10.33 -8.30
CA HIS A 39 3.66 -10.05 -7.49
C HIS A 39 2.69 -9.14 -8.26
N ASN A 40 1.42 -9.52 -8.38
CA ASN A 40 0.40 -8.60 -8.90
C ASN A 40 -0.12 -7.70 -7.77
N ILE A 41 0.53 -6.55 -7.61
CA ILE A 41 0.17 -5.52 -6.63
C ILE A 41 -1.30 -5.09 -6.79
N PHE A 42 -1.81 -5.09 -8.02
CA PHE A 42 -3.16 -4.64 -8.30
C PHE A 42 -4.23 -5.63 -7.83
N ASP A 43 -3.96 -6.93 -7.97
CA ASP A 43 -4.85 -7.97 -7.44
C ASP A 43 -4.84 -7.95 -5.91
N THR A 44 -3.67 -7.73 -5.31
CA THR A 44 -3.53 -7.56 -3.85
C THR A 44 -4.37 -6.39 -3.36
N GLU A 45 -4.24 -5.21 -4.00
CA GLU A 45 -5.02 -4.01 -3.66
C GLU A 45 -6.53 -4.27 -3.80
N SER A 46 -6.95 -4.97 -4.86
CA SER A 46 -8.36 -5.31 -5.07
C SER A 46 -8.90 -6.25 -3.98
N VAL A 47 -8.16 -7.29 -3.60
CA VAL A 47 -8.53 -8.21 -2.50
C VAL A 47 -8.57 -7.47 -1.16
N MET A 48 -7.64 -6.53 -0.93
CA MET A 48 -7.62 -5.74 0.30
C MET A 48 -8.91 -4.92 0.47
N TYR A 49 -9.32 -4.19 -0.58
CA TYR A 49 -10.54 -3.38 -0.52
C TYR A 49 -11.83 -4.19 -0.54
N LYS A 50 -11.85 -5.32 -1.26
CA LYS A 50 -13.06 -6.12 -1.45
C LYS A 50 -13.36 -7.04 -0.28
N ASP A 51 -12.33 -7.65 0.30
CA ASP A 51 -12.48 -8.75 1.25
C ASP A 51 -11.85 -8.42 2.61
N VAL A 52 -10.58 -8.03 2.65
CA VAL A 52 -9.80 -7.94 3.91
C VAL A 52 -10.22 -6.76 4.78
N ILE A 53 -10.31 -5.56 4.20
CA ILE A 53 -10.73 -4.36 4.94
C ILE A 53 -12.15 -4.51 5.49
N PRO A 54 -13.17 -4.90 4.69
CA PRO A 54 -14.51 -5.11 5.20
C PRO A 54 -14.58 -6.19 6.28
N GLU A 55 -13.81 -7.27 6.17
CA GLU A 55 -13.71 -8.30 7.21
C GLU A 55 -13.20 -7.71 8.53
N MET A 56 -12.11 -6.94 8.50
CA MET A 56 -11.54 -6.33 9.71
C MET A 56 -12.46 -5.27 10.33
N GLU A 57 -13.14 -4.45 9.53
CA GLU A 57 -14.11 -3.48 10.02
C GLU A 57 -15.33 -4.16 10.67
N ASN A 58 -15.81 -5.25 10.08
CA ASN A 58 -16.90 -6.05 10.66
C ASN A 58 -16.49 -6.69 12.00
N MET A 59 -15.25 -7.18 12.14
CA MET A 59 -14.76 -7.70 13.42
C MET A 59 -14.82 -6.65 14.53
N TYR A 60 -14.48 -5.39 14.22
CA TYR A 60 -14.63 -4.29 15.18
C TYR A 60 -16.09 -4.00 15.51
N ARG A 61 -16.95 -4.00 14.48
CA ARG A 61 -18.38 -3.75 14.63
C ARG A 61 -19.05 -4.80 15.51
N ASP A 62 -18.69 -6.07 15.34
CA ASP A 62 -19.15 -7.19 16.19
C ASP A 62 -18.69 -7.03 17.64
N ALA A 63 -17.53 -6.41 17.86
CA ALA A 63 -17.03 -6.04 19.18
C ALA A 63 -17.61 -4.71 19.72
N GLY A 64 -18.55 -4.08 19.01
CA GLY A 64 -19.21 -2.83 19.41
C GLY A 64 -18.37 -1.57 19.19
N VAL A 65 -17.34 -1.63 18.36
CA VAL A 65 -16.47 -0.48 18.01
C VAL A 65 -16.65 -0.16 16.54
N ASP A 66 -16.95 1.10 16.21
CA ASP A 66 -17.00 1.54 14.82
C ASP A 66 -15.60 2.00 14.36
N VAL A 67 -15.08 1.35 13.33
CA VAL A 67 -13.75 1.60 12.75
C VAL A 67 -13.87 1.58 11.24
N ILE A 68 -13.35 2.64 10.62
CA ILE A 68 -13.19 2.74 9.16
C ILE A 68 -11.69 2.78 8.87
N PHE A 69 -11.21 1.89 8.01
CA PHE A 69 -9.82 1.82 7.55
C PHE A 69 -9.64 2.38 6.14
N GLY A 70 -10.65 2.23 5.29
CA GLY A 70 -10.57 2.63 3.89
C GLY A 70 -11.66 3.61 3.47
N THR A 71 -11.49 4.16 2.29
CA THR A 71 -12.59 4.78 1.54
C THR A 71 -13.46 3.69 0.90
N LYS A 72 -14.68 4.05 0.51
CA LYS A 72 -15.56 3.10 -0.16
C LYS A 72 -14.98 2.72 -1.52
N TYR A 73 -14.86 1.42 -1.75
CA TYR A 73 -14.40 0.83 -2.99
C TYR A 73 -15.57 0.42 -3.89
N TYR A 74 -15.39 0.59 -5.20
CA TYR A 74 -16.36 0.20 -6.21
C TYR A 74 -15.71 -0.79 -7.19
N ASP A 75 -16.25 -2.01 -7.23
CA ASP A 75 -15.85 -3.04 -8.19
C ASP A 75 -16.42 -2.71 -9.57
N LEU A 76 -15.54 -2.35 -10.51
CA LEU A 76 -15.91 -1.95 -11.86
C LEU A 76 -15.54 -3.04 -12.86
N LYS A 77 -16.49 -3.41 -13.71
CA LYS A 77 -16.19 -4.15 -14.94
C LYS A 77 -15.49 -3.21 -15.92
N THR A 78 -14.27 -3.55 -16.28
CA THR A 78 -13.39 -2.73 -17.12
C THR A 78 -12.74 -3.59 -18.22
N PRO A 79 -12.43 -3.01 -19.39
CA PRO A 79 -11.62 -3.70 -20.40
C PRO A 79 -10.13 -3.81 -20.01
N SER A 80 -9.70 -3.17 -18.93
CA SER A 80 -8.32 -3.26 -18.42
C SER A 80 -7.96 -4.70 -18.07
N LYS A 81 -6.84 -5.19 -18.61
CA LYS A 81 -6.27 -6.52 -18.31
C LYS A 81 -5.96 -6.70 -16.81
N PHE A 82 -5.56 -5.61 -16.15
CA PHE A 82 -5.16 -5.59 -14.75
C PHE A 82 -6.23 -5.02 -13.83
N GLY A 83 -7.42 -4.69 -14.34
CA GLY A 83 -8.48 -4.06 -13.55
C GLY A 83 -8.30 -2.54 -13.35
N VAL A 84 -9.17 -1.96 -12.55
CA VAL A 84 -9.11 -0.56 -12.05
C VAL A 84 -9.60 -0.52 -10.60
N VAL A 85 -9.14 0.45 -9.81
CA VAL A 85 -9.60 0.66 -8.44
C VAL A 85 -10.30 2.01 -8.42
N LEU A 86 -11.63 1.98 -8.22
CA LEU A 86 -12.44 3.20 -8.06
C LEU A 86 -12.82 3.34 -6.59
N MET A 87 -12.65 4.55 -6.07
CA MET A 87 -12.89 4.89 -4.67
C MET A 87 -13.61 6.22 -4.53
N ASP A 88 -14.30 6.45 -3.41
CA ASP A 88 -14.82 7.80 -3.11
C ASP A 88 -13.66 8.81 -3.03
N ASP A 89 -13.87 10.00 -3.60
CA ASP A 89 -12.97 11.12 -3.40
C ASP A 89 -13.18 11.72 -1.99
N LEU A 90 -12.11 11.78 -1.21
CA LEU A 90 -12.14 12.32 0.14
C LEU A 90 -11.94 13.85 0.16
N ARG A 91 -11.49 14.48 -0.93
CA ARG A 91 -11.27 15.92 -0.98
C ARG A 91 -12.54 16.75 -0.72
N PRO A 92 -13.73 16.40 -1.25
CA PRO A 92 -14.98 17.08 -0.89
C PRO A 92 -15.31 17.03 0.62
N HIS A 93 -14.79 16.03 1.34
CA HIS A 93 -14.96 15.89 2.78
C HIS A 93 -13.88 16.64 3.58
N GLY A 94 -13.04 17.44 2.92
CA GLY A 94 -12.00 18.26 3.55
C GLY A 94 -10.68 17.54 3.79
N PHE A 95 -10.54 16.28 3.35
CA PHE A 95 -9.27 15.56 3.43
C PHE A 95 -8.25 16.15 2.46
N LYS A 96 -6.99 16.17 2.89
CA LYS A 96 -5.86 16.64 2.09
C LYS A 96 -4.61 15.83 2.44
N ASN A 97 -3.73 15.68 1.47
CA ASN A 97 -2.43 15.09 1.72
C ASN A 97 -1.58 16.07 2.55
N VAL A 98 -0.91 15.53 3.56
CA VAL A 98 0.05 16.29 4.34
C VAL A 98 1.36 16.37 3.58
N ASN A 99 2.10 17.47 3.78
CA ASN A 99 3.44 17.57 3.23
C ASN A 99 4.33 16.54 3.93
N ARG A 100 4.68 15.47 3.22
CA ARG A 100 5.50 14.36 3.74
C ARG A 100 6.84 14.79 4.35
N LEU A 101 7.38 15.94 3.94
CA LEU A 101 8.63 16.49 4.48
C LEU A 101 8.43 17.22 5.81
N GLN A 102 7.22 17.73 6.06
CA GLN A 102 6.86 18.36 7.33
C GLN A 102 6.32 17.33 8.34
N GLY A 103 5.69 16.27 7.84
CA GLY A 103 5.05 15.23 8.66
C GLY A 103 3.76 15.70 9.31
N PHE A 104 3.16 14.83 10.11
CA PHE A 104 1.95 15.11 10.87
C PHE A 104 2.25 15.94 12.12
N ASP A 105 1.29 16.76 12.53
CA ASP A 105 1.26 17.28 13.89
C ASP A 105 0.95 16.16 14.91
N MET A 106 1.03 16.51 16.20
CA MET A 106 0.83 15.54 17.28
C MET A 106 -0.58 14.91 17.27
N GLU A 107 -1.62 15.65 16.92
CA GLU A 107 -2.99 15.14 16.92
C GLU A 107 -3.18 14.12 15.80
N HIS A 108 -2.75 14.46 14.58
CA HIS A 108 -2.82 13.57 13.44
C HIS A 108 -1.90 12.36 13.60
N THR A 109 -0.73 12.53 14.21
CA THR A 109 0.18 11.41 14.53
C THR A 109 -0.50 10.40 15.46
N LYS A 110 -1.16 10.86 16.53
CA LYS A 110 -1.91 9.99 17.43
C LYS A 110 -3.06 9.29 16.72
N ALA A 111 -3.79 9.99 15.85
CA ALA A 111 -4.87 9.41 15.07
C ALA A 111 -4.38 8.32 14.12
N ALA A 112 -3.29 8.57 13.39
CA ALA A 112 -2.66 7.61 12.49
C ALA A 112 -2.14 6.38 13.25
N LEU A 113 -1.40 6.57 14.35
CA LEU A 113 -0.90 5.46 15.17
C LEU A 113 -2.03 4.63 15.79
N LYS A 114 -3.12 5.28 16.23
CA LYS A 114 -4.32 4.57 16.71
C LYS A 114 -4.91 3.71 15.61
N LYS A 115 -5.03 4.22 14.38
CA LYS A 115 -5.55 3.46 13.24
C LYS A 115 -4.65 2.28 12.88
N LEU A 116 -3.33 2.48 12.87
CA LEU A 116 -2.36 1.41 12.63
C LEU A 116 -2.40 0.33 13.72
N ALA A 117 -2.52 0.72 14.99
CA ALA A 117 -2.69 -0.22 16.08
C ALA A 117 -3.99 -1.02 15.94
N GLN A 118 -5.09 -0.37 15.53
CA GLN A 118 -6.35 -1.04 15.25
C GLN A 118 -6.23 -2.05 14.10
N TRP A 119 -5.53 -1.67 13.03
CA TRP A 119 -5.25 -2.54 11.88
C TRP A 119 -4.48 -3.79 12.30
N HIS A 120 -3.36 -3.60 13.00
CA HIS A 120 -2.54 -4.70 13.51
C HIS A 120 -3.33 -5.63 14.43
N ALA A 121 -4.09 -5.08 15.39
CA ALA A 121 -4.92 -5.87 16.30
C ALA A 121 -5.97 -6.71 15.57
N ALA A 122 -6.70 -6.14 14.60
CA ALA A 122 -7.68 -6.89 13.82
C ALA A 122 -7.01 -8.00 13.01
N SER A 123 -5.88 -7.72 12.36
CA SER A 123 -5.19 -8.72 11.55
C SER A 123 -4.68 -9.91 12.36
N ALA A 124 -4.14 -9.67 13.57
CA ALA A 124 -3.68 -10.73 14.46
C ALA A 124 -4.84 -11.61 14.94
N VAL A 125 -5.93 -10.98 15.42
CA VAL A 125 -7.14 -11.70 15.88
C VAL A 125 -7.78 -12.46 14.72
N ARG A 126 -7.76 -11.92 13.50
CA ARG A 126 -8.29 -12.60 12.31
C ARG A 126 -7.51 -13.89 12.09
N VAL A 127 -6.18 -13.84 12.14
CA VAL A 127 -5.35 -15.04 11.96
C VAL A 127 -5.59 -16.08 13.05
N GLU A 128 -5.70 -15.64 14.31
CA GLU A 128 -6.03 -16.53 15.43
C GLU A 128 -7.38 -17.24 15.26
N THR A 129 -8.39 -16.52 14.76
CA THR A 129 -9.78 -17.03 14.67
C THR A 129 -10.11 -17.74 13.36
N LYS A 130 -9.49 -17.35 12.25
CA LYS A 130 -9.80 -17.85 10.89
C LYS A 130 -8.62 -18.50 10.18
N GLY A 131 -7.43 -18.49 10.77
CA GLY A 131 -6.22 -19.00 10.17
C GLY A 131 -5.52 -17.99 9.25
N GLN A 132 -4.48 -18.45 8.56
CA GLN A 132 -3.62 -17.61 7.73
C GLN A 132 -4.38 -16.92 6.59
N TYR A 133 -3.88 -15.76 6.17
CA TYR A 133 -4.37 -15.10 4.97
C TYR A 133 -4.00 -15.90 3.71
N PRO A 134 -4.75 -15.76 2.60
CA PRO A 134 -4.33 -16.27 1.31
C PRO A 134 -3.00 -15.64 0.90
N LYS A 135 -2.20 -16.37 0.11
CA LYS A 135 -0.88 -15.90 -0.36
C LYS A 135 -0.91 -14.54 -1.04
N ILE A 136 -1.97 -14.21 -1.77
CA ILE A 136 -2.14 -12.90 -2.42
C ILE A 136 -2.21 -11.72 -1.44
N VAL A 137 -2.41 -11.99 -0.14
CA VAL A 137 -2.44 -10.99 0.93
C VAL A 137 -1.20 -11.12 1.82
N SER A 138 -0.73 -12.34 2.10
CA SER A 138 0.41 -12.58 2.99
C SER A 138 1.77 -12.43 2.33
N ASP A 139 1.86 -12.71 1.04
CA ASP A 139 3.10 -12.58 0.29
C ASP A 139 3.26 -11.10 -0.10
N GLY A 140 4.41 -10.51 0.22
CA GLY A 140 4.70 -9.11 -0.11
C GLY A 140 5.26 -8.94 -1.52
N VAL A 141 5.46 -7.68 -1.93
CA VAL A 141 6.08 -7.33 -3.22
C VAL A 141 7.51 -7.86 -3.35
N TYR A 142 8.22 -7.94 -2.24
CA TYR A 142 9.58 -8.44 -2.19
C TYR A 142 9.57 -9.97 -2.13
N THR A 143 9.40 -10.60 -3.28
CA THR A 143 9.60 -12.04 -3.45
C THR A 143 11.04 -12.35 -3.84
N GLU A 144 11.48 -13.61 -3.75
CA GLU A 144 12.81 -14.00 -4.23
C GLU A 144 13.02 -13.67 -5.71
N ASP A 145 11.98 -13.83 -6.54
CA ASP A 145 12.02 -13.44 -7.95
C ASP A 145 12.18 -11.92 -8.13
N PHE A 146 11.53 -11.12 -7.28
CA PHE A 146 11.70 -9.67 -7.29
C PHE A 146 13.11 -9.25 -6.84
N LEU A 147 13.64 -9.86 -5.79
CA LEU A 147 15.01 -9.60 -5.31
C LEU A 147 16.05 -9.96 -6.38
N LYS A 148 15.89 -11.10 -7.04
CA LYS A 148 16.75 -11.50 -8.15
C LYS A 148 16.67 -10.53 -9.33
N LEU A 149 15.46 -10.07 -9.67
CA LEU A 149 15.28 -9.04 -10.70
C LEU A 149 15.98 -7.72 -10.32
N MET A 150 15.93 -7.34 -9.05
CA MET A 150 16.64 -6.16 -8.53
C MET A 150 18.15 -6.34 -8.61
N GLU A 151 18.70 -7.51 -8.28
CA GLU A 151 20.14 -7.80 -8.40
C GLU A 151 20.58 -7.73 -9.87
N GLU A 152 19.85 -8.38 -10.78
CA GLU A 152 20.18 -8.45 -12.21
C GLU A 152 20.09 -7.10 -12.94
N LYS A 153 19.12 -6.24 -12.55
CA LYS A 153 18.91 -4.93 -13.18
C LYS A 153 19.52 -3.77 -12.40
N GLY A 154 19.93 -4.01 -11.16
CA GLY A 154 20.31 -2.99 -10.19
C GLY A 154 21.67 -2.36 -10.45
N GLU A 155 22.65 -3.10 -10.99
CA GLU A 155 24.05 -2.65 -11.08
C GLU A 155 24.20 -1.26 -11.73
N SER A 156 23.49 -1.03 -12.84
CA SER A 156 23.50 0.27 -13.53
C SER A 156 22.79 1.39 -12.76
N SER A 157 21.69 1.07 -12.09
CA SER A 157 20.91 2.04 -11.31
C SER A 157 21.60 2.42 -9.99
N THR A 158 22.29 1.46 -9.37
CA THR A 158 23.01 1.63 -8.11
C THR A 158 24.27 2.49 -8.31
N ALA A 159 25.02 2.26 -9.39
CA ALA A 159 26.17 3.12 -9.70
C ALA A 159 25.75 4.59 -9.88
N LEU A 160 24.70 4.85 -10.67
CA LEU A 160 24.18 6.19 -10.87
C LEU A 160 23.67 6.81 -9.56
N TYR A 161 22.94 6.04 -8.75
CA TYR A 161 22.47 6.47 -7.44
C TYR A 161 23.63 6.92 -6.54
N MET A 162 24.70 6.14 -6.46
CA MET A 162 25.87 6.48 -5.65
C MET A 162 26.62 7.71 -6.18
N GLU A 163 26.68 7.93 -7.51
CA GLU A 163 27.21 9.19 -8.06
C GLU A 163 26.34 10.39 -7.68
N CYS A 164 25.01 10.24 -7.72
CA CYS A 164 24.11 11.28 -7.26
C CYS A 164 24.32 11.61 -5.77
N VAL A 165 24.53 10.60 -4.92
CA VAL A 165 24.80 10.82 -3.48
C VAL A 165 25.99 11.76 -3.27
N ARG A 166 27.07 11.63 -4.07
CA ARG A 166 28.24 12.52 -3.96
C ARG A 166 27.97 13.99 -4.27
N THR A 167 26.84 14.29 -4.90
CA THR A 167 26.45 15.68 -5.20
C THR A 167 25.82 16.40 -4.01
N TYR A 168 25.46 15.67 -2.95
CA TYR A 168 24.87 16.24 -1.73
C TYR A 168 25.96 16.71 -0.77
N LYS A 169 25.66 17.82 -0.07
CA LYS A 169 26.51 18.34 1.01
C LYS A 169 26.62 17.29 2.13
N ASP A 170 27.81 17.15 2.70
CA ASP A 170 28.11 16.26 3.82
C ASP A 170 27.83 14.76 3.51
N HIS A 171 27.88 14.37 2.23
CA HIS A 171 27.62 12.99 1.81
C HIS A 171 28.57 11.97 2.43
N GLU A 172 29.79 12.39 2.74
CA GLU A 172 30.83 11.57 3.36
C GLU A 172 30.38 10.98 4.70
N GLU A 173 29.44 11.63 5.41
CA GLU A 173 28.90 11.12 6.68
C GLU A 173 28.10 9.82 6.52
N TYR A 174 27.50 9.59 5.35
CA TYR A 174 26.58 8.46 5.12
C TYR A 174 26.88 7.64 3.86
N TYR A 175 27.80 8.10 3.00
CA TYR A 175 28.15 7.45 1.73
C TYR A 175 28.51 5.98 1.91
N ASP A 176 29.46 5.68 2.82
CA ASP A 176 29.90 4.31 3.05
C ASP A 176 28.79 3.44 3.66
N SER A 177 27.89 4.03 4.44
CA SER A 177 26.74 3.32 4.99
C SER A 177 25.73 2.96 3.90
N LEU A 178 25.42 3.90 3.00
CA LEU A 178 24.54 3.64 1.85
C LEU A 178 25.16 2.60 0.92
N LYS A 179 26.47 2.70 0.65
CA LYS A 179 27.18 1.72 -0.18
C LYS A 179 27.09 0.31 0.42
N ARG A 180 27.41 0.15 1.71
CA ARG A 180 27.27 -1.15 2.39
C ARG A 180 25.84 -1.67 2.35
N ASN A 181 24.85 -0.80 2.58
CA ASN A 181 23.46 -1.20 2.52
C ASN A 181 23.08 -1.69 1.12
N GLN A 182 23.51 -1.02 0.05
CA GLN A 182 23.27 -1.46 -1.32
C GLN A 182 23.92 -2.81 -1.64
N GLU A 183 25.17 -3.02 -1.20
CA GLU A 183 25.91 -4.27 -1.43
C GLU A 183 25.29 -5.47 -0.70
N ASN A 184 24.71 -5.24 0.48
CA ASN A 184 24.17 -6.30 1.33
C ASN A 184 22.64 -6.38 1.34
N PHE A 185 21.92 -5.47 0.67
CA PHE A 185 20.47 -5.29 0.82
C PHE A 185 19.71 -6.61 0.67
N ALA A 186 19.93 -7.32 -0.43
CA ALA A 186 19.19 -8.54 -0.71
C ALA A 186 19.45 -9.63 0.34
N ASP A 187 20.72 -9.82 0.74
CA ASP A 187 21.10 -10.83 1.72
C ASP A 187 20.60 -10.52 3.14
N GLU A 188 20.59 -9.25 3.53
CA GLU A 188 20.02 -8.81 4.82
C GLU A 188 18.48 -8.83 4.81
N PHE A 189 17.85 -8.63 3.64
CA PHE A 189 16.40 -8.56 3.51
C PHE A 189 15.73 -9.94 3.40
N ARG A 190 16.37 -10.90 2.74
CA ARG A 190 15.84 -12.28 2.56
C ARG A 190 15.38 -12.96 3.86
N PRO A 191 16.12 -12.90 4.97
CA PRO A 191 15.67 -13.47 6.24
C PRO A 191 14.39 -12.80 6.77
N LEU A 192 14.22 -11.50 6.53
CA LEU A 192 13.06 -10.72 7.00
C LEU A 192 11.76 -11.06 6.26
N LEU A 193 11.86 -11.68 5.08
CA LEU A 193 10.71 -12.14 4.30
C LEU A 193 10.07 -13.41 4.88
N LYS A 194 10.77 -14.11 5.78
CA LYS A 194 10.28 -15.36 6.36
C LYS A 194 9.46 -15.05 7.60
N ILE A 195 8.18 -15.42 7.56
CA ILE A 195 7.29 -15.36 8.72
C ILE A 195 7.78 -16.36 9.77
N ASP A 196 8.11 -15.88 10.97
CA ASP A 196 8.36 -16.74 12.14
C ASP A 196 7.04 -16.98 12.87
N PRO A 197 6.47 -18.20 12.87
CA PRO A 197 5.20 -18.49 13.53
C PRO A 197 5.26 -18.36 15.06
N ASN A 198 6.45 -18.23 15.66
CA ASN A 198 6.62 -18.04 17.11
C ASN A 198 6.61 -16.57 17.53
N GLU A 199 6.63 -15.64 16.57
CA GLU A 199 6.62 -14.20 16.81
C GLU A 199 5.22 -13.60 16.65
N PHE A 200 5.06 -12.35 17.09
CA PHE A 200 3.81 -11.61 16.89
C PHE A 200 3.69 -11.07 15.46
N ASN A 201 2.97 -11.82 14.62
CA ASN A 201 2.77 -11.49 13.22
C ASN A 201 1.46 -10.71 12.99
N VAL A 202 1.53 -9.69 12.15
CA VAL A 202 0.41 -8.84 11.76
C VAL A 202 0.43 -8.62 10.25
N LEU A 203 -0.72 -8.32 9.67
CA LEU A 203 -0.77 -7.85 8.28
C LEU A 203 -0.25 -6.41 8.23
N ASN A 204 0.89 -6.21 7.57
CA ASN A 204 1.43 -4.86 7.38
C ASN A 204 0.58 -4.10 6.34
N HIS A 205 0.32 -2.81 6.58
CA HIS A 205 -0.30 -1.94 5.58
C HIS A 205 0.63 -1.68 4.38
N GLY A 206 1.96 -1.75 4.58
CA GLY A 206 2.98 -1.45 3.59
C GLY A 206 3.33 0.03 3.59
N ASP A 207 2.55 0.85 2.89
CA ASP A 207 2.82 2.25 2.61
C ASP A 207 2.00 3.23 3.49
N PHE A 208 1.86 2.92 4.78
CA PHE A 208 1.00 3.68 5.71
C PHE A 208 1.31 5.19 5.82
N TRP A 209 2.52 5.60 5.42
CA TRP A 209 3.00 6.99 5.46
C TRP A 209 2.97 7.72 4.11
N ALA A 210 2.66 7.02 3.01
CA ALA A 210 2.87 7.51 1.65
C ALA A 210 1.89 8.61 1.21
#